data_AF-X1S932-F1
#
_entry.id   AF-X1S932-F1
#
_cell.length_a   1.000
_cell.length_b   1.000
_cell.length_c   1.000
_cell.angle_alpha   90.00
_cell.angle_beta   90.00
_cell.angle_gamma   90.00
#
_symmetry.space_group_name_H-M   'P 1'
#
loop_
_entity.id
_entity.type
_entity.pdbx_description
1 polymer ?
#
loop_
_entity_poly.entity_id
_entity_poly.type
_entity_poly.pdbx_seq_one_letter_code
_entity_poly.pdbx_strand_id
1 'polypeptide(L)' 'MKCQKVIEETWEILRLLGIDERRLRLKWISASEGAAFAEEIHNFVQLLKTLGENPVIGIDE' A
#
# COMPACT_ATOMS: atom_id res chain seq x y z
N MET A 1 14.91 10.55 0.14
CA MET A 1 14.44 11.09 1.45
C MET A 1 13.03 11.68 1.39
N LYS A 2 12.70 12.64 0.51
CA LYS A 2 11.34 13.25 0.48
C LYS A 2 10.20 12.24 0.35
N CYS A 3 10.30 11.30 -0.59
CA CYS A 3 9.27 10.27 -0.80
C CYS A 3 9.09 9.37 0.44
N GLN A 4 10.20 8.91 1.04
CA GLN A 4 10.13 8.10 2.26
C GLN A 4 9.40 8.82 3.39
N LYS A 5 9.76 10.09 3.65
CA LYS A 5 9.10 10.90 4.68
C LYS A 5 7.59 11.04 4.43
N VAL A 6 7.20 11.30 3.18
CA VAL A 6 5.77 11.39 2.82
C VAL A 6 5.05 10.07 3.06
N ILE A 7 5.68 8.93 2.74
CA ILE A 7 5.08 7.61 2.99
C ILE A 7 4.96 7.33 4.49
N GLU A 8 5.96 7.69 5.28
CA GLU A 8 5.94 7.54 6.75
C GLU A 8 4.78 8.32 7.38
N GLU A 9 4.64 9.61 7.02
CA GLU A 9 3.52 10.45 7.46
C GLU A 9 2.16 9.91 6.98
N THR A 10 2.11 9.38 5.75
CA THR A 10 0.88 8.80 5.22
C THR A 10 0.46 7.54 5.97
N TRP A 11 1.41 6.66 6.35
CA TRP A 11 1.09 5.50 7.18
C TRP A 11 0.53 5.90 8.55
N GLU A 12 1.04 6.96 9.17
CA GLU A 12 0.46 7.51 10.40
C GLU A 12 -0.99 7.94 10.20
N ILE A 13 -1.28 8.66 9.11
CA ILE A 13 -2.64 9.09 8.77
C ILE A 13 -3.56 7.89 8.52
N LEU A 14 -3.11 6.86 7.78
CA LEU A 14 -3.91 5.66 7.53
C LEU A 14 -4.31 4.97 8.84
N ARG A 15 -3.36 4.80 9.77
CA ARG A 15 -3.63 4.25 11.10
C ARG A 15 -4.66 5.08 11.87
N LEU A 16 -4.56 6.40 11.84
CA LEU A 16 -5.51 7.31 12.51
C LEU A 16 -6.92 7.21 11.92
N LEU A 17 -7.03 6.98 10.61
CA LEU A 17 -8.30 6.80 9.91
C LEU A 17 -8.90 5.37 10.05
N GLY A 18 -8.22 4.47 10.77
CA GLY A 18 -8.64 3.07 10.87
C GLY A 18 -8.43 2.26 9.58
N ILE A 19 -7.63 2.79 8.65
CA ILE A 19 -7.27 2.09 7.41
C ILE A 19 -5.98 1.30 7.68
N ASP A 20 -5.99 0.01 7.34
CA ASP A 20 -4.79 -0.82 7.46
C ASP A 20 -3.65 -0.24 6.59
N GLU A 21 -2.57 0.20 7.24
CA GLU A 21 -1.41 0.82 6.60
C GLU A 21 -0.77 -0.07 5.53
N ARG A 22 -0.94 -1.40 5.64
CA ARG A 22 -0.44 -2.37 4.67
C ARG A 22 -1.09 -2.23 3.31
N ARG A 23 -2.18 -1.46 3.19
CA ARG A 23 -2.78 -1.03 1.91
C ARG A 23 -1.95 0.01 1.16
N LEU A 24 -0.90 0.57 1.77
CA LEU A 24 0.10 1.42 1.12
C LEU A 24 1.47 0.75 1.20
N ARG A 25 2.16 0.64 0.07
CA ARG A 25 3.49 0.00 -0.02
C ARG A 25 4.49 0.88 -0.73
N LEU A 26 5.69 1.01 -0.13
CA LEU A 26 6.86 1.61 -0.76
C LEU A 26 7.88 0.50 -1.05
N LYS A 27 8.23 0.34 -2.33
CA LYS A 27 9.30 -0.56 -2.77
C LYS A 27 10.16 0.17 -3.80
N TRP A 28 11.48 0.13 -3.60
CA TRP A 28 12.44 0.59 -4.57
C TRP A 28 12.75 -0.55 -5.55
N ILE A 29 12.50 -0.32 -6.84
CA ILE A 29 12.73 -1.31 -7.91
C ILE A 29 13.40 -0.55 -9.05
N SER A 30 14.53 -1.05 -9.52
CA SER A 30 15.26 -0.46 -10.65
C SER A 30 14.65 -0.89 -11.99
N ALA A 31 15.02 -0.18 -13.06
CA ALA A 31 14.50 -0.45 -14.40
C ALA A 31 14.84 -1.86 -14.94
N SER A 32 15.89 -2.49 -14.42
CA SER A 32 16.32 -3.84 -14.83
C SER A 32 15.61 -4.97 -14.07
N GLU A 33 14.84 -4.66 -13.03
CA GLU A 33 14.24 -5.62 -12.11
C GLU A 33 12.78 -5.97 -12.45
N GLY A 34 12.50 -6.20 -13.74
CA GLY A 34 11.14 -6.44 -14.21
C GLY A 34 10.46 -7.67 -13.58
N ALA A 35 11.20 -8.76 -13.37
CA ALA A 35 10.67 -9.95 -12.70
C ALA A 35 10.31 -9.69 -11.23
N ALA A 36 11.17 -8.96 -10.51
CA ALA A 36 10.91 -8.59 -9.12
C ALA A 36 9.71 -7.63 -9.00
N PHE A 37 9.53 -6.72 -9.97
CA PHE A 37 8.33 -5.89 -10.05
C PHE A 37 7.05 -6.74 -10.20
N ALA A 38 7.05 -7.69 -11.13
CA ALA A 38 5.89 -8.56 -11.36
C ALA A 38 5.53 -9.36 -10.10
N GLU A 39 6.54 -9.92 -9.42
CA GLU A 39 6.36 -10.66 -8.17
C GLU A 39 5.84 -9.75 -7.04
N GLU A 40 6.41 -8.56 -6.87
CA GLU A 40 6.00 -7.60 -5.85
C GLU A 40 4.54 -7.17 -6.03
N ILE A 41 4.11 -6.87 -7.26
CA ILE A 41 2.72 -6.55 -7.58
C ILE A 41 1.81 -7.75 -7.31
N HIS A 42 2.20 -8.96 -7.74
CA HIS A 42 1.41 -10.16 -7.48
C HIS A 42 1.17 -10.36 -5.98
N ASN A 43 2.24 -10.32 -5.18
CA ASN A 43 2.19 -10.49 -3.74
C ASN A 43 1.37 -9.38 -3.06
N PHE A 44 1.49 -8.14 -3.52
CA PHE A 44 0.71 -7.03 -3.01
C PHE A 44 -0.79 -7.19 -3.29
N VAL A 45 -1.17 -7.66 -4.49
CA VAL A 45 -2.56 -7.96 -4.82
C VAL A 45 -3.12 -9.10 -3.95
N GLN A 46 -2.35 -10.15 -3.69
CA GLN A 46 -2.79 -11.23 -2.80
C GLN A 46 -2.98 -10.75 -1.36
N LEU A 47 -2.09 -9.88 -0.87
CA LEU A 47 -2.26 -9.22 0.41
C LEU A 47 -3.57 -8.43 0.45
N LEU A 48 -3.82 -7.57 -0.54
CA LEU A 48 -5.05 -6.77 -0.60
C LEU A 48 -6.32 -7.64 -0.60
N LYS A 49 -6.32 -8.76 -1.34
CA LYS A 49 -7.42 -9.74 -1.33
C LYS A 49 -7.64 -10.35 0.05
N THR A 50 -6.56 -10.60 0.79
CA THR A 50 -6.60 -11.14 2.15
C THR A 50 -7.15 -10.12 3.15
N LEU A 51 -6.82 -8.83 2.97
CA LEU A 51 -7.34 -7.73 3.78
C LEU A 51 -8.82 -7.44 3.52
N GLY A 52 -9.38 -7.95 2.42
CA GLY A 52 -10.77 -7.72 2.02
C GLY A 52 -11.02 -6.29 1.54
N GLU A 53 -12.30 -5.91 1.53
CA GLU A 53 -12.76 -4.62 1.05
C GLU A 53 -12.20 -3.45 1.87
N ASN A 54 -12.06 -2.29 1.22
CA ASN A 54 -11.56 -1.10 1.88
C ASN A 54 -12.65 -0.55 2.82
N PRO A 55 -12.36 -0.30 4.12
CA PRO A 55 -13.33 0.24 5.07
C PRO A 55 -13.93 1.59 4.69
N VAL A 56 -13.35 2.31 3.71
CA VAL A 56 -13.89 3.58 3.21
C VAL A 56 -15.01 3.40 2.16
N ILE A 57 -15.10 2.23 1.52
CA ILE A 57 -16.18 1.94 0.57
C ILE A 57 -17.41 1.57 1.41
N GLY A 58 -18.31 2.54 1.60
CA GLY A 58 -19.48 2.41 2.49
C GLY A 58 -19.86 3.69 3.25
N ILE A 59 -19.16 4.82 3.02
CA ILE A 59 -19.72 6.14 3.33
C ILE A 59 -20.71 6.48 2.21
N ASP A 60 -21.84 5.78 2.19
CA ASP A 60 -23.07 6.33 1.62
C ASP A 60 -23.46 7.54 2.49
N GLU A 61 -24.08 8.56 1.88
CA GLU A 61 -24.48 9.86 2.49
C GLU A 61 -24.88 9.84 3.98
#